data_AF-A0A357ZCB2-F1
#
_entry.id   AF-A0A357ZCB2-F1
#
_cell.length_a   1.000
_cell.length_b   1.000
_cell.length_c   1.000
_cell.angle_alpha   90.00
_cell.angle_beta   90.00
_cell.angle_gamma   90.00
#
_symmetry.space_group_name_H-M   'P 1'
#
loop_
_entity.id
_entity.type
_entity.pdbx_description
1 polymer ?
#
loop_
_entity_poly.entity_id
_entity_poly.type
_entity_poly.pdbx_seq_one_letter_code
_entity_poly.pdbx_strand_id
1 'polypeptide(L)'
;MWGILPLYWKLFDHIDSLETLAHRLLWSAIFLIPICLVACRREFLALFRSKRAVLLLLGAGLLITVNWGVFIFAVNAGHIIETSMGYYINPLMNVA
;
A
#
# COMPACT_ATOMS: atom_id res chain seq x y z
N MET A 1 -14.46 -6.37 -3.73
CA MET A 1 -13.62 -5.50 -4.60
C MET A 1 -12.30 -6.16 -5.03
N TRP A 2 -11.62 -6.96 -4.19
CA TRP A 2 -10.32 -7.57 -4.49
C TRP A 2 -10.24 -8.51 -5.70
N GLY A 3 -11.35 -9.12 -6.15
CA GLY A 3 -11.35 -9.99 -7.34
C GLY A 3 -11.25 -9.28 -8.69
N ILE A 4 -11.51 -7.97 -8.74
CA ILE A 4 -11.45 -7.16 -9.98
C ILE A 4 -10.05 -6.57 -10.19
N LEU A 5 -9.29 -6.36 -9.11
CA LEU A 5 -7.94 -5.78 -9.16
C LEU A 5 -6.96 -6.56 -10.06
N PRO A 6 -6.89 -7.90 -10.02
CA PRO A 6 -6.00 -8.66 -10.89
C PRO A 6 -6.34 -8.48 -12.37
N LEU A 7 -7.62 -8.35 -12.71
CA LEU A 7 -8.08 -8.10 -14.07
C LEU A 7 -7.69 -6.69 -14.54
N TYR A 8 -7.82 -5.70 -13.65
CA TYR A 8 -7.37 -4.33 -13.90
C TYR A 8 -5.86 -4.30 -14.19
N TRP A 9 -5.02 -4.99 -13.40
CA TRP A 9 -3.58 -5.00 -13.63
C TRP A 9 -3.16 -5.77 -14.88
N LYS A 10 -3.89 -6.82 -15.25
CA LYS A 10 -3.68 -7.51 -16.52
C LYS A 10 -3.98 -6.62 -17.73
N LEU A 11 -4.86 -5.62 -17.59
CA LEU A 11 -5.08 -4.60 -18.62
C LEU A 11 -3.91 -3.60 -18.73
N PHE A 12 -3.13 -3.45 -17.66
CA PHE A 12 -1.99 -2.53 -17.56
C PHE A 12 -0.64 -3.25 -17.56
N ASP A 13 -0.57 -4.44 -18.18
CA ASP A 13 0.63 -5.30 -18.23
C ASP A 13 1.86 -4.65 -18.88
N HIS A 14 1.71 -3.46 -19.46
CA HIS A 14 2.79 -2.65 -20.06
C HIS A 14 3.36 -1.59 -19.11
N ILE A 15 2.74 -1.35 -17.95
CA ILE A 15 3.21 -0.38 -16.95
C ILE A 15 3.96 -1.13 -15.87
N ASP A 16 5.16 -0.66 -15.54
CA ASP A 16 5.98 -1.30 -14.53
C ASP A 16 5.26 -1.28 -13.15
N SER A 17 5.44 -2.36 -12.39
CA SER A 17 4.82 -2.53 -11.08
C SER A 17 5.25 -1.41 -10.12
N LEU A 18 6.50 -0.95 -10.25
CA LEU A 18 7.06 0.15 -9.49
C LEU A 18 6.41 1.49 -9.84
N GLU A 19 6.12 1.75 -11.12
CA GLU A 19 5.47 3.00 -11.55
C GLU A 19 4.05 3.10 -11.00
N THR A 20 3.29 2.00 -11.05
CA THR A 20 1.94 1.94 -10.46
C THR A 20 1.98 2.20 -8.96
N LEU A 21 2.98 1.67 -8.27
CA LEU A 21 3.14 1.86 -6.83
C LEU A 21 3.58 3.29 -6.49
N ALA A 22 4.47 3.89 -7.29
CA ALA A 22 4.88 5.28 -7.15
C ALA A 22 3.68 6.23 -7.34
N HIS A 23 2.84 6.00 -8.36
CA HIS A 23 1.62 6.77 -8.56
C HIS A 23 0.67 6.66 -7.37
N ARG A 24 0.51 5.46 -6.79
CA ARG A 24 -0.31 5.28 -5.57
C ARG A 24 0.22 6.09 -4.39
N LEU A 25 1.53 6.03 -4.13
CA LEU A 25 2.16 6.81 -3.06
C LEU A 25 1.97 8.31 -3.27
N LEU A 26 2.15 8.78 -4.51
CA LEU A 26 2.02 10.19 -4.88
C LEU A 26 0.58 10.68 -4.70
N TRP A 27 -0.42 9.93 -5.20
CA TRP A 27 -1.83 10.29 -5.01
C TRP A 27 -2.25 10.22 -3.54
N SER A 28 -1.83 9.18 -2.80
CA SER A 28 -2.08 9.11 -1.35
C SER A 28 -1.51 10.34 -0.63
N ALA A 29 -0.29 10.77 -0.95
CA ALA A 29 0.30 11.97 -0.35
C ALA A 29 -0.48 13.24 -0.72
N ILE A 30 -0.82 13.43 -2.01
CA ILE A 30 -1.56 14.60 -2.50
C ILE A 30 -2.93 14.73 -1.83
N PHE A 31 -3.63 13.63 -1.57
CA PHE A 31 -4.94 13.68 -0.92
C PHE A 31 -4.84 13.72 0.60
N LEU A 32 -4.00 12.87 1.21
CA LEU A 32 -3.95 12.75 2.68
C LEU A 32 -3.26 13.94 3.34
N ILE A 33 -2.23 14.52 2.75
CA ILE A 33 -1.51 15.65 3.40
C ILE A 33 -2.44 16.85 3.61
N PRO A 34 -3.17 17.37 2.60
CA PRO A 34 -4.12 18.46 2.81
C PRO A 34 -5.22 18.11 3.79
N ILE A 35 -5.77 16.88 3.72
CA ILE A 35 -6.81 16.43 4.64
C ILE A 35 -6.30 16.43 6.07
N CYS A 36 -5.11 15.88 6.33
CA CYS A 36 -4.50 15.86 7.66
C CYS A 36 -4.21 17.29 8.17
N LEU A 37 -3.79 18.20 7.28
CA LEU A 37 -3.54 19.59 7.63
C LEU A 37 -4.81 20.36 8.00
N VAL A 38 -5.98 19.96 7.48
CA VAL A 38 -7.27 20.59 7.81
C VAL A 38 -7.92 19.91 9.01
N ALA A 39 -7.97 18.58 9.04
CA ALA A 39 -8.74 17.81 10.02
C ALA A 39 -7.99 17.57 11.34
N CYS A 40 -6.67 17.36 11.31
CA CYS A 40 -5.87 16.94 12.47
C CYS A 40 -4.49 17.61 12.49
N ARG A 41 -4.44 18.92 12.18
CA ARG A 41 -3.19 19.68 12.00
C ARG A 41 -2.21 19.51 13.17
N ARG A 42 -2.73 19.55 14.40
CA ARG A 42 -1.89 19.63 15.61
C ARG A 42 -1.23 18.29 15.91
N GLU A 43 -1.98 17.21 15.75
CA GLU A 43 -1.55 15.82 15.87
C GLU A 43 -0.57 15.46 14.75
N PHE A 44 -0.89 15.88 13.51
CA PHE A 44 -0.03 15.70 12.35
C PHE A 44 1.33 16.37 12.52
N LEU A 45 1.37 17.62 12.98
CA LEU A 45 2.64 18.32 13.25
C LEU A 45 3.37 17.76 14.47
N ALA A 46 2.66 17.24 15.48
CA ALA A 46 3.26 16.62 16.64
C ALA A 46 4.00 15.32 16.30
N LEU A 47 3.54 14.57 15.29
CA LEU A 47 4.22 13.37 14.80
C LEU A 47 5.66 13.65 14.36
N PHE A 48 5.90 14.77 13.68
CA PHE A 48 7.25 15.16 13.23
C PHE A 48 8.20 15.55 14.38
N ARG A 49 7.67 15.81 15.58
CA ARG A 49 8.52 16.10 16.76
C ARG A 49 9.13 14.85 17.37
N SER A 50 8.53 13.68 17.12
CA SER A 50 9.02 12.40 17.63
C SER A 50 9.77 11.63 16.54
N LYS A 51 11.11 11.64 16.61
CA LYS A 51 11.97 10.86 15.69
C LYS A 51 11.57 9.38 15.67
N ARG A 52 11.18 8.83 16.82
CA ARG A 52 10.73 7.43 16.94
C ARG A 52 9.42 7.20 16.19
N ALA A 53 8.44 8.10 16.32
CA ALA A 53 7.17 7.97 15.61
C ALA A 53 7.37 8.04 14.09
N VAL A 54 8.19 8.97 13.62
CA VAL A 54 8.55 9.09 12.20
C VAL A 54 9.23 7.83 11.69
N LEU A 55 10.21 7.28 12.41
CA LEU A 55 10.90 6.05 12.00
C LEU A 55 9.96 4.84 11.95
N LEU A 56 9.06 4.71 12.93
CA LEU A 56 8.06 3.62 12.93
C LEU A 56 7.09 3.75 11.77
N LEU A 57 6.62 4.95 11.47
CA LEU A 57 5.71 5.20 10.34
C LEU A 57 6.41 4.98 8.99
N LEU A 58 7.67 5.39 8.85
CA LEU A 58 8.47 5.10 7.66
C LEU A 58 8.69 3.59 7.50
N GLY A 59 9.03 2.89 8.58
CA GLY A 59 9.17 1.42 8.56
C GLY A 59 7.87 0.72 8.17
N ALA A 60 6.74 1.12 8.77
CA ALA A 60 5.43 0.60 8.41
C ALA A 60 5.05 0.89 6.96
N GLY A 61 5.31 2.11 6.48
CA GLY A 61 5.10 2.51 5.09
C GLY A 61 5.92 1.66 4.12
N LEU A 62 7.21 1.46 4.41
CA LEU A 62 8.09 0.59 3.61
C LEU A 62 7.59 -0.86 3.58
N LEU A 63 7.16 -1.42 4.71
CA LEU A 63 6.60 -2.77 4.76
C LEU A 63 5.34 -2.89 3.90
N ILE A 64 4.44 -1.91 3.97
CA ILE A 64 3.22 -1.86 3.14
C ILE A 64 3.58 -1.73 1.66
N THR A 65 4.55 -0.87 1.32
CA THR A 65 5.06 -0.70 -0.04
C THR A 65 5.64 -2.00 -0.59
N VAL A 66 6.50 -2.69 0.17
CA VAL A 66 7.06 -3.98 -0.22
C VAL A 66 5.95 -5.01 -0.40
N ASN A 67 5.00 -5.07 0.54
CA ASN A 67 3.87 -6.00 0.48
C ASN A 67 3.04 -5.80 -0.80
N TRP A 68 2.65 -4.56 -1.12
CA TRP A 68 1.92 -4.25 -2.34
C TRP A 68 2.75 -4.47 -3.60
N GLY A 69 4.03 -4.14 -3.57
CA GLY A 69 4.93 -4.35 -4.71
C GLY A 69 5.06 -5.83 -5.06
N VAL A 70 5.27 -6.69 -4.05
CA VAL A 70 5.30 -8.15 -4.21
C VAL A 70 3.96 -8.67 -4.73
N PHE A 71 2.84 -8.13 -4.23
CA PHE A 71 1.51 -8.51 -4.70
C PHE A 71 1.28 -8.15 -6.18
N ILE A 72 1.64 -6.92 -6.61
CA ILE A 72 1.54 -6.51 -8.03
C ILE A 72 2.46 -7.37 -8.90
N PHE A 73 3.70 -7.56 -8.48
CA PHE A 73 4.67 -8.37 -9.19
C PHE A 73 4.19 -9.82 -9.37
N ALA A 74 3.69 -10.46 -8.31
CA ALA A 74 3.20 -11.83 -8.36
C ALA A 74 1.96 -11.98 -9.26
N VAL A 75 1.07 -10.99 -9.26
CA VAL A 75 -0.08 -10.95 -10.18
C VAL A 75 0.37 -10.79 -11.63
N ASN A 76 1.32 -9.89 -11.90
CA ASN A 76 1.87 -9.66 -13.23
C ASN A 76 2.61 -10.90 -13.77
N ALA A 77 3.41 -11.56 -12.91
CA ALA A 77 4.09 -12.83 -13.21
C ALA A 77 3.15 -14.04 -13.38
N GLY A 78 1.83 -13.86 -13.30
CA GLY A 78 0.84 -14.91 -13.53
C GLY A 78 0.49 -15.76 -12.30
N HIS A 79 1.10 -15.50 -11.14
CA HIS A 79 0.88 -16.22 -9.87
C HIS A 79 -0.37 -15.73 -9.12
N ILE A 80 -1.45 -15.45 -9.84
CA ILE A 80 -2.67 -14.81 -9.30
C ILE A 80 -3.36 -15.71 -8.25
N ILE A 81 -3.38 -17.03 -8.45
CA ILE A 81 -4.04 -17.98 -7.54
C ILE A 81 -3.30 -18.08 -6.20
N GLU A 82 -1.97 -18.20 -6.23
CA GLU A 82 -1.11 -18.27 -5.04
C GLU A 82 -1.18 -16.97 -4.23
N THR A 83 -1.20 -15.85 -4.94
CA THR A 83 -1.32 -14.52 -4.33
C THR A 83 -2.69 -14.32 -3.65
N SER A 84 -3.76 -14.82 -4.28
CA SER A 84 -5.11 -14.79 -3.71
C SER A 84 -5.22 -15.67 -2.45
N MET A 85 -4.55 -16.83 -2.42
CA MET A 85 -4.46 -17.67 -1.21
C MET A 85 -3.75 -16.96 -0.05
N GLY A 86 -2.68 -16.20 -0.32
CA GLY A 86 -2.03 -15.36 0.69
C GLY A 86 -2.98 -14.34 1.34
N TYR A 87 -3.89 -13.75 0.57
CA TYR A 87 -4.93 -12.86 1.12
C TYR A 87 -6.00 -13.59 1.92
N TYR A 88 -6.29 -14.87 1.64
CA TYR A 88 -7.19 -15.69 2.45
C TYR A 88 -6.57 -16.14 3.78
N ILE A 89 -5.24 -16.17 3.90
CA ILE A 89 -4.54 -16.47 5.15
C ILE A 89 -4.57 -15.28 6.13
N ASN A 90 -4.59 -14.05 5.62
CA ASN A 90 -4.59 -12.84 6.47
C ASN A 90 -5.75 -12.81 7.49
N PRO A 91 -7.01 -13.11 7.12
CA PRO A 91 -8.11 -13.25 8.07
C PRO A 91 -7.89 -14.35 9.11
N LEU A 92 -7.33 -15.51 8.73
CA LEU A 92 -7.09 -16.62 9.66
C LEU A 92 -6.03 -16.28 10.72
N MET A 93 -5.03 -15.47 10.36
CA MET A 93 -3.99 -15.01 11.27
C MET A 93 -4.41 -13.83 12.15
N ASN A 94 -5.40 -13.04 11.71
CA ASN A 94 -5.90 -11.86 12.43
C ASN A 94 -7.10 -12.18 13.34
N VAL A 95 -7.77 -13.31 13.10
CA VAL A 95 -8.92 -13.80 13.91
C VAL A 95 -8.46 -14.72 15.07
N ALA A 96 -7.15 -14.94 15.26
CA ALA A 96 -6.60 -15.74 16.37
C ALA A 96 -6.16 -14.88 17.56
#